data_AF-A0A954HZG2-F1
#
_entry.id   AF-A0A954HZG2-F1
#
_cell.length_a   1.000
_cell.length_b   1.000
_cell.length_c   1.000
_cell.angle_alpha   90.00
_cell.angle_beta   90.00
_cell.angle_gamma   90.00
#
_symmetry.space_group_name_H-M   'P 1'
#
loop_
_entity.id
_entity.type
_entity.pdbx_description
1 polymer ?
#
loop_
_entity_poly.entity_id
_entity_poly.type
_entity_poly.pdbx_seq_one_letter_code
_entity_poly.pdbx_strand_id
1 'polypeptide(L)'
;MGEAVIKRFRVPAHNQELVLTVFEEEGWPNVIDDPLPQLAAVDPIRRLQATIRSLNRNRIAPSLRFFGNGSGGVVCWEDTRSTR
;
A
#
# COMPACT_ATOMS: atom_id res chain seq x y z
N MET A 1 6.19 8.72 -19.73
CA MET A 1 5.57 8.94 -18.41
C MET A 1 4.19 8.32 -18.47
N GLY A 2 4.03 7.10 -17.95
CA GLY A 2 2.74 6.40 -18.01
C GLY A 2 2.00 6.60 -16.70
N GLU A 3 0.90 7.33 -16.71
CA GLU A 3 -0.07 7.36 -15.61
C GLU A 3 -0.68 5.96 -15.50
N ALA A 4 -0.07 5.11 -14.67
CA ALA A 4 -0.57 3.77 -14.42
C ALA A 4 -1.61 3.82 -13.31
N VAL A 5 -2.87 3.55 -13.62
CA VAL A 5 -3.92 3.41 -12.60
C VAL A 5 -3.64 2.15 -11.77
N ILE A 6 -3.16 2.34 -10.55
CA ILE A 6 -2.83 1.23 -9.64
C ILE A 6 -4.10 0.60 -9.05
N LYS A 7 -5.09 1.43 -8.71
CA LYS A 7 -6.33 0.99 -8.07
C LYS A 7 -7.52 1.92 -8.37
N ARG A 8 -8.73 1.34 -8.43
CA ARG A 8 -10.00 2.07 -8.43
C ARG A 8 -10.83 1.63 -7.24
N PHE A 9 -11.27 2.60 -6.44
CA PHE A 9 -12.13 2.36 -5.28
C PHE A 9 -13.60 2.52 -5.68
N ARG A 10 -14.43 1.54 -5.35
CA ARG A 10 -15.90 1.61 -5.56
C ARG A 10 -16.64 2.13 -4.32
N VAL A 11 -15.96 2.14 -3.18
CA VAL A 11 -16.42 2.64 -1.88
C VAL A 11 -15.22 3.33 -1.21
N PRO A 12 -15.44 4.29 -0.29
CA PRO A 12 -14.36 4.96 0.41
C PRO A 12 -13.41 3.94 1.06
N ALA A 13 -12.12 4.07 0.78
CA ALA A 13 -11.09 3.15 1.24
C ALA A 13 -9.94 3.91 1.89
N HIS A 14 -10.26 4.73 2.89
CA HIS A 14 -9.36 5.74 3.47
C HIS A 14 -7.94 5.24 3.75
N ASN A 15 -7.77 4.08 4.39
CA ASN A 15 -6.43 3.52 4.65
C ASN A 15 -5.66 3.17 3.37
N GLN A 16 -6.35 2.69 2.34
CA GLN A 16 -5.73 2.36 1.05
C GLN A 16 -5.39 3.62 0.27
N GLU A 17 -6.28 4.61 0.28
CA GLU A 17 -6.06 5.93 -0.33
C GLU A 17 -4.85 6.60 0.31
N LEU A 18 -4.80 6.67 1.64
CA LEU A 18 -3.69 7.28 2.39
C LEU A 18 -2.33 6.68 2.02
N VAL A 19 -2.24 5.35 1.97
CA VAL A 19 -0.99 4.67 1.57
C VAL A 19 -0.60 5.03 0.13
N LEU A 20 -1.55 5.05 -0.80
CA LEU A 20 -1.26 5.40 -2.20
C LEU A 20 -0.89 6.88 -2.34
N THR A 21 -1.54 7.77 -1.60
CA THR A 21 -1.24 9.21 -1.58
C THR A 21 0.18 9.45 -1.08
N VAL A 22 0.60 8.81 0.02
CA VAL A 22 1.98 8.97 0.50
C VAL A 22 3.00 8.42 -0.49
N PHE A 23 2.73 7.28 -1.13
CA PHE A 23 3.60 6.82 -2.22
C PHE A 23 3.66 7.82 -3.38
N GLU A 24 2.54 8.43 -3.75
CA GLU A 24 2.49 9.42 -4.84
C GLU A 24 3.24 10.71 -4.48
N GLU A 25 3.04 11.24 -3.27
CA GLU A 25 3.72 12.43 -2.74
C GLU A 25 5.24 12.25 -2.63
N GLU A 26 5.68 11.08 -2.18
CA GLU A 26 7.10 10.73 -2.04
C GLU A 26 7.76 10.28 -3.37
N GLY A 27 6.99 10.18 -4.47
CA GLY A 27 7.52 9.80 -5.78
C GLY A 27 7.79 8.30 -5.96
N TRP A 28 6.97 7.45 -5.34
CA TRP A 28 7.02 5.98 -5.38
C TRP A 28 8.33 5.37 -4.90
N PRO A 29 8.83 5.70 -3.68
CA PRO A 29 10.00 5.03 -3.12
C PRO A 29 9.69 3.56 -2.85
N ASN A 30 10.71 2.68 -2.83
CA ASN A 30 10.52 1.24 -2.59
C ASN A 30 9.87 0.93 -1.23
N VAL A 31 10.01 1.84 -0.26
CA VAL A 31 9.47 1.74 1.10
C VAL A 31 9.02 3.12 1.58
N ILE A 32 7.92 3.15 2.33
CA ILE A 32 7.46 4.28 3.13
C ILE A 32 7.20 3.83 4.57
N ASP A 33 7.24 4.76 5.52
CA ASP A 33 6.74 4.51 6.88
C ASP A 33 5.22 4.28 6.88
N ASP A 34 4.69 3.58 7.88
CA ASP A 34 3.26 3.33 8.02
C ASP A 34 2.49 4.65 8.19
N PRO A 35 1.74 5.10 7.16
CA PRO A 35 1.07 6.39 7.24
C PRO A 35 -0.23 6.30 8.04
N LEU A 36 -0.69 5.09 8.39
CA LEU A 36 -2.02 4.88 8.95
C LEU A 36 -2.14 5.44 10.39
N PRO A 37 -3.25 6.12 10.71
CA PRO A 37 -3.43 6.80 12.00
C PRO A 37 -3.45 5.81 13.16
N GLN A 38 -2.54 5.96 14.12
CA GLN A 38 -2.44 5.05 15.27
C GLN A 38 -3.75 5.05 16.06
N LEU A 39 -4.45 3.92 16.07
CA LEU A 39 -5.69 3.72 16.83
C LEU A 39 -5.37 2.88 18.05
N ALA A 40 -5.51 3.43 19.26
CA ALA A 40 -5.15 2.76 20.51
C ALA A 40 -5.84 1.40 20.74
N ALA A 41 -6.98 1.16 20.08
CA ALA A 41 -7.75 -0.07 20.17
C ALA A 41 -7.38 -1.14 19.13
N VAL A 42 -6.50 -0.84 18.17
CA VAL A 42 -6.16 -1.75 17.08
C VAL A 42 -4.66 -1.97 17.01
N ASP A 43 -4.25 -3.24 17.05
CA ASP A 43 -2.87 -3.65 16.85
C ASP A 43 -2.32 -3.09 15.51
N PRO A 44 -1.25 -2.28 15.53
CA PRO A 44 -0.72 -1.62 14.34
C PRO A 44 -0.32 -2.61 13.24
N ILE A 45 0.27 -3.74 13.61
CA ILE A 45 0.69 -4.80 12.68
C ILE A 45 -0.54 -5.38 11.99
N ARG A 46 -1.58 -5.74 12.74
CA ARG A 46 -2.82 -6.31 12.16
C ARG A 46 -3.53 -5.33 11.24
N ARG A 47 -3.64 -4.06 11.64
CA ARG A 47 -4.24 -3.00 10.82
C ARG A 47 -3.48 -2.82 9.51
N LEU A 48 -2.15 -2.76 9.58
CA LEU A 48 -1.32 -2.57 8.40
C LEU A 48 -1.40 -3.78 7.47
N GLN A 49 -1.33 -5.00 8.01
CA GLN A 49 -1.50 -6.23 7.25
C GLN A 49 -2.87 -6.30 6.55
N ALA A 50 -3.95 -5.87 7.22
CA ALA A 50 -5.28 -5.81 6.62
C ALA A 50 -5.35 -4.80 5.47
N THR A 51 -4.68 -3.65 5.61
CA THR A 51 -4.59 -2.62 4.56
C THR A 51 -3.79 -3.12 3.36
N ILE A 52 -2.60 -3.70 3.59
CA ILE A 52 -1.76 -4.32 2.54
C ILE A 52 -2.51 -5.44 1.81
N ARG A 53 -3.19 -6.32 2.54
CA ARG A 53 -4.02 -7.38 1.95
C ARG A 53 -5.11 -6.79 1.07
N SER A 54 -5.76 -5.72 1.53
CA SER A 54 -6.79 -5.04 0.77
C SER A 54 -6.23 -4.36 -0.47
N LEU A 55 -5.06 -3.69 -0.38
CA LEU A 55 -4.35 -3.07 -1.50
C LEU A 55 -4.04 -4.09 -2.60
N ASN A 56 -3.51 -5.25 -2.23
CA ASN A 56 -3.19 -6.34 -3.16
C ASN A 56 -4.43 -7.01 -3.78
N ARG A 57 -5.61 -6.87 -3.15
CA ARG A 57 -6.88 -7.40 -3.65
C ARG A 57 -7.46 -6.46 -4.71
N ASN A 58 -7.98 -7.04 -5.80
CA ASN A 58 -8.61 -6.33 -6.91
C ASN A 58 -7.73 -5.21 -7.51
N ARG A 59 -6.40 -5.41 -7.52
CA ARG A 59 -5.45 -4.46 -8.12
C ARG A 59 -5.61 -4.41 -9.64
N ILE A 60 -5.50 -3.21 -10.21
CA ILE A 60 -5.59 -3.00 -11.66
C ILE A 60 -4.22 -3.24 -12.31
N ALA A 61 -3.14 -2.90 -11.59
CA ALA A 61 -1.78 -3.24 -11.98
C ALA A 61 -1.37 -4.58 -11.34
N PRO A 62 -1.48 -5.73 -12.03
CA PRO A 62 -1.13 -7.03 -11.44
C PRO A 62 0.36 -7.15 -11.09
N SER A 63 1.22 -6.33 -11.72
CA SER A 63 2.65 -6.33 -11.47
C SER A 63 3.06 -5.61 -10.20
N LEU A 64 2.25 -4.68 -9.69
CA LEU A 64 2.61 -3.96 -8.48
C LEU A 64 2.06 -4.72 -7.26
N ARG A 65 2.95 -5.11 -6.36
CA ARG A 65 2.60 -5.84 -5.13
C ARG A 65 3.08 -5.06 -3.92
N PHE A 66 2.20 -4.91 -2.93
CA PHE A 66 2.53 -4.30 -1.65
C PHE A 66 2.84 -5.37 -0.60
N PHE A 67 3.76 -5.09 0.31
CA PHE A 67 4.08 -5.95 1.44
C PHE A 67 4.62 -5.12 2.61
N GLY A 68 4.73 -5.74 3.80
CA GLY A 68 5.33 -5.10 4.96
C GLY A 68 6.58 -5.87 5.39
N ASN A 69 7.44 -5.25 6.19
CA ASN A 69 8.67 -5.89 6.70
C ASN A 69 8.45 -6.83 7.91
N GLY A 70 7.19 -7.08 8.31
CA GLY A 70 6.84 -7.90 9.46
C GLY A 70 6.75 -7.15 10.79
N SER A 71 7.33 -5.95 10.91
CA SER A 71 7.31 -5.14 12.13
C SER A 71 6.09 -4.22 12.25
N GLY A 72 5.30 -4.08 11.19
CA GLY A 72 4.08 -3.26 11.19
C GLY A 72 4.31 -1.74 11.18
N GLY A 73 5.50 -1.29 10.77
CA GLY A 73 5.85 0.14 10.75
C GLY A 73 6.22 0.68 9.38
N VAL A 74 6.26 -0.15 8.34
CA VAL A 74 6.59 0.27 6.97
C VAL A 74 5.77 -0.47 5.94
N VAL A 75 5.56 0.16 4.79
CA VAL A 75 4.93 -0.41 3.60
C VAL A 75 5.92 -0.38 2.45
N CYS A 76 6.14 -1.53 1.84
CA CYS A 76 6.99 -1.68 0.67
C CYS A 76 6.14 -2.02 -0.56
N TRP A 77 6.68 -1.74 -1.75
CA TRP A 77 6.14 -2.27 -3.00
C TRP A 77 7.24 -2.86 -3.89
N GLU A 78 6.84 -3.79 -4.74
CA GLU A 78 7.70 -4.39 -5.77
C GLU A 78 6.95 -4.49 -7.10
N ASP A 79 7.66 -4.31 -8.21
CA ASP A 79 7.15 -4.66 -9.55
C ASP A 79 7.56 -6.09 -9.90
N THR A 80 6.58 -7.00 -9.94
CA THR A 80 6.79 -8.42 -10.25
C THR A 80 7.12 -8.68 -11.73
N ARG A 81 7.08 -7.68 -12.63
CA ARG A 81 7.62 -7.81 -14.00
C ARG A 81 9.12 -7.54 -14.05
N SER A 82 9.68 -6.86 -13.04
CA SER A 82 11.11 -6.56 -12.96
C SER A 82 11.98 -7.75 -12.52
N THR A 83 11.36 -8.91 -12.24
CA THR A 83 12.06 -10.20 -12.23
C THR A 83 12.01 -10.81 -13.63
N ARG A 84 12.96 -10.42 -14.48
CA ARG A 84 13.36 -11.18 -15.66
C ARG A 84 14.81 -10.89 -16.01
#